data_AF-A0A7L7L4I8-F1
#
_entry.id   AF-A0A7L7L4I8-F1
#
_cell.length_a   1.000
_cell.length_b   1.000
_cell.length_c   1.000
_cell.angle_alpha   90.00
_cell.angle_beta   90.00
_cell.angle_gamma   90.00
#
_symmetry.space_group_name_H-M   'P 1'
#
loop_
_entity.id
_entity.type
_entity.pdbx_description
1 polymer ?
#
loop_
_entity_poly.entity_id
_entity_poly.type
_entity_poly.pdbx_seq_one_letter_code
_entity_poly.pdbx_strand_id
1 'polypeptide(L)'
;MGPPYVEIREQNGQYQLYRNGIPYFIKGACVYKDFHLLKESGGNSIRLYNVDADSALVILDKAQKDGLTVTVGLNVLPAGTLDYSDDEAVAAQQQKIRQDVLKLKNHPALLMWGIGNELSFKLEFKRLTEHYRLWRAVNDIGKMIHDVDPNHPTTTMISSDVKPLVLISLLCDEIDILSVNIFDKMSGVLKSTIDWAWRGPYIASEYGTPGYWIADQTDWYAKVEPTSYTKSHNIRKQYQELFKGNSKCLGSYVFLWSQKQEYTTTWFSLFTETGQPTEMIDALQHNWMNEWPANRAPSIASLIINNPKNTKNVYLESASKKFKAVLKAYDPENENLQLNWEIHKDNVEIYFDPTLAQNKPEVVARGNLNFKKLQESKVKTTSATWQNYQLEFPSPTYEGPYRLFLYLTDEHNKVATGNVAFYVMN
;
A
#
# COMPACT_ATOMS: atom_id res chain seq x y z
N MET A 1 -7.94 -31.04 -10.91
CA MET A 1 -6.50 -31.02 -10.58
C MET A 1 -6.37 -31.16 -9.07
N GLY A 2 -5.34 -31.82 -8.57
CA GLY A 2 -5.07 -31.86 -7.11
C GLY A 2 -4.67 -30.49 -6.56
N PRO A 3 -4.48 -30.35 -5.22
CA PRO A 3 -3.94 -29.14 -4.63
C PRO A 3 -2.62 -28.75 -5.30
N PRO A 4 -2.33 -27.45 -5.48
CA PRO A 4 -1.04 -27.04 -6.00
C PRO A 4 0.03 -27.36 -4.96
N TYR A 5 1.19 -27.84 -5.40
CA TYR A 5 2.36 -28.00 -4.55
C TYR A 5 3.23 -26.76 -4.67
N VAL A 6 3.50 -26.10 -3.56
CA VAL A 6 4.30 -24.88 -3.47
C VAL A 6 5.49 -25.16 -2.58
N GLU A 7 6.68 -24.88 -3.08
CA GLU A 7 7.93 -25.19 -2.39
C GLU A 7 8.94 -24.05 -2.60
N ILE A 8 9.86 -23.92 -1.66
CA ILE A 8 11.01 -23.03 -1.79
C ILE A 8 12.24 -23.91 -1.96
N ARG A 9 13.05 -23.60 -2.97
CA ARG A 9 14.32 -24.26 -3.17
C ARG A 9 15.44 -23.27 -2.92
N GLU A 10 16.43 -23.70 -2.15
CA GLU A 10 17.70 -23.01 -2.01
C GLU A 10 18.72 -23.65 -2.95
N GLN A 11 19.41 -22.83 -3.75
CA GLN A 11 20.57 -23.25 -4.53
C GLN A 11 21.66 -22.18 -4.45
N ASN A 12 22.84 -22.55 -3.93
CA ASN A 12 24.00 -21.67 -3.81
C ASN A 12 23.69 -20.35 -3.06
N GLY A 13 22.92 -20.41 -1.98
CA GLY A 13 22.52 -19.24 -1.19
C GLY A 13 21.48 -18.32 -1.86
N GLN A 14 20.88 -18.76 -2.97
CA GLN A 14 19.74 -18.10 -3.62
C GLN A 14 18.47 -18.91 -3.36
N TYR A 15 17.37 -18.21 -3.09
CA TYR A 15 16.06 -18.82 -2.88
C TYR A 15 15.15 -18.57 -4.08
N GLN A 16 14.37 -19.58 -4.46
CA GLN A 16 13.34 -19.46 -5.48
C GLN A 16 12.09 -20.22 -5.05
N LEU A 17 10.93 -19.58 -5.19
CA LEU A 17 9.63 -20.18 -4.97
C LEU A 17 9.21 -20.92 -6.25
N TYR A 18 8.62 -22.09 -6.11
CA TYR A 18 8.07 -22.89 -7.18
C TYR A 18 6.61 -23.22 -6.89
N ARG A 19 5.78 -23.21 -7.93
CA ARG A 19 4.40 -23.69 -7.87
C ARG A 19 4.22 -24.77 -8.92
N ASN A 20 3.92 -25.99 -8.49
CA ASN A 20 3.86 -27.19 -9.33
C ASN A 20 5.16 -27.40 -10.13
N GLY A 21 6.32 -27.18 -9.50
CA GLY A 21 7.63 -27.31 -10.13
C GLY A 21 8.01 -26.20 -11.11
N ILE A 22 7.16 -25.19 -11.31
CA ILE A 22 7.43 -24.03 -12.16
C ILE A 22 7.93 -22.86 -11.30
N PRO A 23 9.05 -22.20 -11.64
CA PRO A 23 9.52 -21.00 -10.95
C PRO A 23 8.42 -19.94 -10.86
N TYR A 24 8.25 -19.36 -9.66
CA TYR A 24 7.20 -18.41 -9.37
C TYR A 24 7.77 -17.20 -8.62
N PHE A 25 7.72 -16.03 -9.24
CA PHE A 25 8.04 -14.76 -8.57
C PHE A 25 6.77 -13.98 -8.32
N ILE A 26 6.57 -13.51 -7.08
CA ILE A 26 5.32 -12.86 -6.67
C ILE A 26 5.28 -11.41 -7.18
N LYS A 27 4.38 -11.16 -8.14
CA LYS A 27 4.00 -9.82 -8.64
C LYS A 27 2.61 -9.52 -8.11
N GLY A 28 2.56 -9.27 -6.80
CA GLY A 28 1.31 -9.29 -6.05
C GLY A 28 0.77 -7.92 -5.69
N ALA A 29 -0.48 -7.92 -5.24
CA ALA A 29 -1.13 -6.77 -4.64
C ALA A 29 -1.94 -7.15 -3.38
N CYS A 30 -2.03 -6.22 -2.42
CA CYS A 30 -3.03 -6.27 -1.36
C CYS A 30 -4.35 -5.75 -1.94
N VAL A 31 -5.22 -6.68 -2.37
CA VAL A 31 -6.37 -6.36 -3.21
C VAL A 31 -7.67 -6.39 -2.44
N TYR A 32 -8.50 -5.37 -2.66
CA TYR A 32 -9.93 -5.42 -2.33
C TYR A 32 -10.85 -5.23 -3.57
N LYS A 33 -10.30 -4.86 -4.74
CA LYS A 33 -11.05 -4.59 -5.98
C LYS A 33 -10.28 -4.96 -7.26
N ASP A 34 -11.02 -5.20 -8.34
CA ASP A 34 -10.53 -5.30 -9.73
C ASP A 34 -9.35 -6.25 -10.00
N PHE A 35 -9.68 -7.55 -10.00
CA PHE A 35 -8.70 -8.63 -10.23
C PHE A 35 -8.31 -8.73 -11.70
N HIS A 36 -9.24 -8.34 -12.58
CA HIS A 36 -9.01 -8.32 -14.01
C HIS A 36 -7.93 -7.30 -14.37
N LEU A 37 -8.06 -6.06 -13.88
CA LEU A 37 -7.03 -5.04 -14.10
C LEU A 37 -5.68 -5.43 -13.49
N LEU A 38 -5.67 -6.12 -12.33
CA LEU A 38 -4.43 -6.64 -11.76
C LEU A 38 -3.75 -7.61 -12.72
N LYS A 39 -4.52 -8.54 -13.30
CA LYS A 39 -4.02 -9.51 -14.26
C LYS A 39 -3.54 -8.83 -15.55
N GLU A 40 -4.31 -7.90 -16.09
CA GLU A 40 -3.96 -7.12 -17.29
C GLU A 40 -2.70 -6.28 -17.10
N SER A 41 -2.49 -5.77 -15.88
CA SER A 41 -1.27 -5.04 -15.51
C SER A 41 -0.04 -5.96 -15.36
N GLY A 42 -0.18 -7.28 -15.45
CA GLY A 42 0.91 -8.24 -15.29
C GLY A 42 1.09 -8.78 -13.87
N GLY A 43 0.17 -8.46 -12.96
CA GLY A 43 0.10 -9.05 -11.63
C GLY A 43 -0.29 -10.54 -11.68
N ASN A 44 0.16 -11.32 -10.69
CA ASN A 44 -0.08 -12.76 -10.65
C ASN A 44 -0.57 -13.31 -9.30
N SER A 45 -0.64 -12.48 -8.26
CA SER A 45 -0.97 -12.92 -6.91
C SER A 45 -1.71 -11.85 -6.10
N ILE A 46 -2.51 -12.28 -5.14
CA ILE A 46 -3.25 -11.44 -4.21
C ILE A 46 -2.86 -11.81 -2.77
N ARG A 47 -2.75 -10.81 -1.91
CA ARG A 47 -2.67 -11.00 -0.45
C ARG A 47 -4.01 -10.67 0.19
N LEU A 48 -4.57 -11.64 0.91
CA LEU A 48 -5.78 -11.51 1.71
C LEU A 48 -5.40 -11.49 3.20
N TYR A 49 -6.06 -10.67 4.02
CA TYR A 49 -5.67 -10.47 5.42
C TYR A 49 -6.32 -11.44 6.41
N ASN A 50 -7.48 -12.01 6.09
CA ASN A 50 -8.25 -12.87 6.99
C ASN A 50 -9.11 -13.90 6.25
N VAL A 51 -9.70 -14.82 7.01
CA VAL A 51 -10.55 -15.92 6.52
C VAL A 51 -12.07 -15.61 6.69
N ASP A 52 -12.43 -14.45 7.24
CA ASP A 52 -13.79 -14.13 7.72
C ASP A 52 -14.95 -14.29 6.68
N ALA A 53 -16.15 -14.43 7.25
CA ALA A 53 -17.29 -15.28 6.83
C ALA A 53 -17.88 -15.12 5.42
N ASP A 54 -17.61 -14.03 4.69
CA ASP A 54 -18.14 -13.83 3.32
C ASP A 54 -17.08 -14.01 2.21
N SER A 55 -15.79 -14.21 2.55
CA SER A 55 -14.72 -13.60 1.74
C SER A 55 -13.63 -14.54 1.18
N ALA A 56 -12.98 -15.42 1.96
CA ALA A 56 -11.76 -16.08 1.47
C ALA A 56 -11.96 -17.06 0.31
N LEU A 57 -12.96 -17.96 0.40
CA LEU A 57 -13.27 -18.90 -0.68
C LEU A 57 -13.73 -18.17 -1.96
N VAL A 58 -14.56 -17.13 -1.81
CA VAL A 58 -15.02 -16.32 -2.94
C VAL A 58 -13.87 -15.60 -3.63
N ILE A 59 -12.92 -15.08 -2.86
CA ILE A 59 -11.71 -14.42 -3.38
C ILE A 59 -10.81 -15.45 -4.07
N LEU A 60 -10.64 -16.63 -3.47
CA LEU A 60 -9.91 -17.75 -4.06
C LEU A 60 -10.54 -18.22 -5.38
N ASP A 61 -11.85 -18.39 -5.45
CA ASP A 61 -12.58 -18.76 -6.67
C ASP A 61 -12.42 -17.69 -7.77
N LYS A 62 -12.56 -16.41 -7.41
CA LYS A 62 -12.35 -15.28 -8.33
C LYS A 62 -10.91 -15.22 -8.83
N ALA A 63 -9.93 -15.35 -7.93
CA ALA A 63 -8.53 -15.38 -8.28
C ALA A 63 -8.21 -16.55 -9.22
N GLN A 64 -8.76 -17.73 -8.96
CA GLN A 64 -8.60 -18.89 -9.83
C GLN A 64 -9.16 -18.61 -11.24
N LYS A 65 -10.35 -18.01 -11.33
CA LYS A 65 -10.98 -17.66 -12.62
C LYS A 65 -10.09 -16.74 -13.47
N ASP A 66 -9.39 -15.80 -12.82
CA ASP A 66 -8.49 -14.84 -13.49
C ASP A 66 -7.04 -15.35 -13.59
N GLY A 67 -6.76 -16.59 -13.18
CA GLY A 67 -5.42 -17.18 -13.22
C GLY A 67 -4.43 -16.49 -12.28
N LEU A 68 -4.92 -16.02 -11.13
CA LEU A 68 -4.18 -15.43 -10.02
C LEU A 68 -4.03 -16.45 -8.88
N THR A 69 -3.01 -16.25 -8.05
CA THR A 69 -2.83 -17.00 -6.81
C THR A 69 -3.18 -16.14 -5.58
N VAL A 70 -3.34 -16.76 -4.41
CA VAL A 70 -3.70 -16.06 -3.17
C VAL A 70 -2.83 -16.52 -2.01
N THR A 71 -2.18 -15.56 -1.36
CA THR A 71 -1.64 -15.72 0.00
C THR A 71 -2.75 -15.42 0.99
N VAL A 72 -3.20 -16.43 1.72
CA VAL A 72 -4.36 -16.33 2.62
C VAL A 72 -3.89 -16.03 4.04
N GLY A 73 -4.19 -14.84 4.52
CA GLY A 73 -3.98 -14.43 5.91
C GLY A 73 -4.93 -15.15 6.85
N LEU A 74 -4.37 -15.72 7.91
CA LEU A 74 -5.06 -16.42 8.98
C LEU A 74 -5.34 -15.46 10.14
N ASN A 75 -6.50 -15.63 10.75
CA ASN A 75 -6.99 -14.83 11.87
C ASN A 75 -6.25 -15.15 13.17
N VAL A 76 -5.01 -14.68 13.28
CA VAL A 76 -4.21 -14.73 14.51
C VAL A 76 -4.41 -13.42 15.27
N LEU A 77 -4.88 -13.50 16.52
CA LEU A 77 -5.09 -12.32 17.34
C LEU A 77 -3.73 -11.72 17.76
N PRO A 78 -3.52 -10.40 17.61
CA PRO A 78 -2.28 -9.76 18.02
C PRO A 78 -2.14 -9.73 19.55
N ALA A 79 -0.91 -9.52 20.01
CA ALA A 79 -0.64 -9.22 21.41
C ALA A 79 -1.44 -7.97 21.86
N GLY A 80 -1.98 -8.05 23.07
CA GLY A 80 -2.90 -7.04 23.62
C GLY A 80 -4.38 -7.29 23.30
N THR A 81 -4.70 -8.13 22.31
CA THR A 81 -6.06 -8.66 22.09
C THR A 81 -6.21 -10.05 22.71
N LEU A 82 -5.21 -10.92 22.52
CA LEU A 82 -5.11 -12.22 23.20
C LEU A 82 -3.98 -12.17 24.24
N ASP A 83 -4.24 -12.73 25.42
CA ASP A 83 -3.19 -13.01 26.40
C ASP A 83 -2.52 -14.35 26.07
N TYR A 84 -1.29 -14.31 25.56
CA TYR A 84 -0.54 -15.51 25.22
C TYR A 84 0.01 -16.27 26.45
N SER A 85 -0.33 -15.86 27.68
CA SER A 85 -0.20 -16.65 28.90
C SER A 85 -1.29 -17.72 29.06
N ASP A 86 -2.43 -17.51 28.40
CA ASP A 86 -3.62 -18.34 28.55
C ASP A 86 -3.55 -19.50 27.54
N ASP A 87 -3.04 -20.64 28.01
CA ASP A 87 -2.85 -21.83 27.18
C ASP A 87 -4.18 -22.33 26.55
N GLU A 88 -5.31 -22.17 27.25
CA GLU A 88 -6.62 -22.58 26.72
C GLU A 88 -7.07 -21.67 25.58
N ALA A 89 -6.91 -20.35 25.74
CA ALA A 89 -7.27 -19.39 24.71
C ALA A 89 -6.34 -19.49 23.48
N VAL A 90 -5.04 -19.72 23.69
CA VAL A 90 -4.08 -19.98 22.61
C VAL A 90 -4.44 -21.27 21.85
N ALA A 91 -4.75 -22.35 22.56
CA ALA A 91 -5.18 -23.61 21.94
C ALA A 91 -6.50 -23.45 21.17
N ALA A 92 -7.46 -22.69 21.71
CA ALA A 92 -8.73 -22.42 21.05
C ALA A 92 -8.54 -21.63 19.73
N GLN A 93 -7.63 -20.66 19.72
CA GLN A 93 -7.25 -19.94 18.49
C GLN A 93 -6.63 -20.89 17.46
N GLN A 94 -5.63 -21.69 17.85
CA GLN A 94 -4.97 -22.64 16.96
C GLN A 94 -5.97 -23.64 16.36
N GLN A 95 -6.93 -24.12 17.17
CA GLN A 95 -7.96 -25.04 16.69
C GLN A 95 -8.91 -24.39 15.68
N LYS A 96 -9.29 -23.12 15.84
CA LYS A 96 -10.08 -22.39 14.84
C LYS A 96 -9.32 -22.26 13.52
N ILE A 97 -8.06 -21.83 13.59
CA ILE A 97 -7.17 -21.70 12.43
C ILE A 97 -7.01 -23.05 11.70
N ARG A 98 -6.89 -24.15 12.45
CA ARG A 98 -6.82 -25.50 11.87
C ARG A 98 -8.05 -25.83 11.00
N GLN A 99 -9.25 -25.42 11.42
CA GLN A 99 -10.46 -25.63 10.63
C GLN A 99 -10.45 -24.80 9.34
N ASP A 100 -9.99 -23.56 9.42
CA ASP A 100 -9.82 -22.68 8.25
C ASP A 100 -8.84 -23.28 7.22
N VAL A 101 -7.71 -23.80 7.69
CA VAL A 101 -6.70 -24.45 6.86
C VAL A 101 -7.27 -25.71 6.18
N LEU A 102 -7.91 -26.60 6.96
CA LEU A 102 -8.52 -27.81 6.41
C LEU A 102 -9.59 -27.51 5.34
N LYS A 103 -10.31 -26.39 5.49
CA LYS A 103 -11.34 -25.96 4.55
C LYS A 103 -10.76 -25.49 3.21
N LEU A 104 -9.63 -24.77 3.21
CA LEU A 104 -9.13 -24.10 1.99
C LEU A 104 -7.85 -24.70 1.41
N LYS A 105 -7.14 -25.59 2.12
CA LYS A 105 -5.83 -26.16 1.69
C LYS A 105 -5.83 -26.79 0.31
N ASN A 106 -6.99 -27.27 -0.17
CA ASN A 106 -7.09 -27.91 -1.47
C ASN A 106 -7.44 -26.94 -2.61
N HIS A 107 -7.57 -25.64 -2.32
CA HIS A 107 -8.01 -24.67 -3.31
C HIS A 107 -6.93 -24.42 -4.37
N PRO A 108 -7.23 -24.54 -5.68
CA PRO A 108 -6.23 -24.39 -6.73
C PRO A 108 -5.51 -23.04 -6.75
N ALA A 109 -6.17 -21.95 -6.34
CA ALA A 109 -5.57 -20.62 -6.27
C ALA A 109 -4.67 -20.39 -5.03
N LEU A 110 -4.68 -21.27 -4.03
CA LEU A 110 -3.88 -21.06 -2.82
C LEU A 110 -2.37 -21.07 -3.17
N LEU A 111 -1.63 -20.11 -2.62
CA LEU A 111 -0.18 -20.01 -2.76
C LEU A 111 0.52 -20.38 -1.45
N MET A 112 0.12 -19.76 -0.34
CA MET A 112 0.74 -19.91 0.97
C MET A 112 -0.17 -19.37 2.08
N TRP A 113 0.17 -19.72 3.31
CA TRP A 113 -0.55 -19.32 4.52
C TRP A 113 0.15 -18.19 5.25
N GLY A 114 -0.53 -17.06 5.43
CA GLY A 114 -0.03 -15.93 6.22
C GLY A 114 -0.48 -16.00 7.66
N ILE A 115 0.40 -16.36 8.59
CA ILE A 115 0.14 -16.50 10.02
C ILE A 115 0.18 -15.12 10.67
N GLY A 116 -0.98 -14.45 10.66
CA GLY A 116 -1.19 -13.15 11.28
C GLY A 116 -0.56 -11.97 10.55
N ASN A 117 -0.86 -10.76 11.04
CA ASN A 117 -0.32 -9.51 10.53
C ASN A 117 0.10 -8.58 11.66
N GLU A 118 1.38 -8.23 11.71
CA GLU A 118 1.98 -7.29 12.65
C GLU A 118 1.59 -7.58 14.12
N LEU A 119 1.66 -8.86 14.49
CA LEU A 119 1.11 -9.39 15.75
C LEU A 119 1.70 -8.75 17.02
N SER A 120 2.88 -8.16 16.90
CA SER A 120 3.59 -7.50 18.00
C SER A 120 3.63 -5.96 17.87
N PHE A 121 2.88 -5.35 16.94
CA PHE A 121 2.95 -3.91 16.66
C PHE A 121 2.72 -3.03 17.89
N LYS A 122 1.80 -3.43 18.78
CA LYS A 122 1.50 -2.72 20.03
C LYS A 122 2.28 -3.24 21.24
N LEU A 123 3.18 -4.21 21.04
CA LEU A 123 3.92 -4.86 22.12
C LEU A 123 5.32 -4.27 22.26
N GLU A 124 5.54 -3.47 23.29
CA GLU A 124 6.86 -2.92 23.59
C GLU A 124 7.92 -4.03 23.70
N PHE A 125 9.06 -3.85 23.03
CA PHE A 125 10.10 -4.89 22.95
C PHE A 125 10.65 -5.36 24.31
N LYS A 126 10.64 -4.49 25.34
CA LYS A 126 11.07 -4.85 26.70
C LYS A 126 10.24 -5.97 27.35
N ARG A 127 9.04 -6.27 26.84
CA ARG A 127 8.14 -7.33 27.32
C ARG A 127 8.54 -8.69 26.73
N LEU A 128 9.78 -9.12 26.98
CA LEU A 128 10.39 -10.27 26.32
C LEU A 128 9.63 -11.59 26.51
N THR A 129 9.07 -11.84 27.71
CA THR A 129 8.27 -13.06 27.97
C THR A 129 7.02 -13.13 27.10
N GLU A 130 6.40 -11.99 26.82
CA GLU A 130 5.19 -11.94 25.98
C GLU A 130 5.53 -12.12 24.51
N HIS A 131 6.63 -11.52 24.05
CA HIS A 131 7.16 -11.81 22.71
C HIS A 131 7.49 -13.30 22.57
N TYR A 132 8.16 -13.91 23.56
CA TYR A 132 8.48 -15.33 23.55
C TYR A 132 7.21 -16.20 23.41
N ARG A 133 6.18 -15.92 24.21
CA ARG A 133 4.91 -16.68 24.16
C ARG A 133 4.19 -16.48 22.83
N LEU A 134 4.10 -15.25 22.34
CA LEU A 134 3.51 -14.92 21.04
C LEU A 134 4.19 -15.69 19.91
N TRP A 135 5.52 -15.57 19.78
CA TRP A 135 6.25 -16.15 18.66
C TRP A 135 6.33 -17.67 18.74
N ARG A 136 6.32 -18.25 19.95
CA ARG A 136 6.18 -19.70 20.11
C ARG A 136 4.81 -20.20 19.65
N ALA A 137 3.73 -19.47 19.96
CA ALA A 137 2.40 -19.80 19.46
C ALA A 137 2.29 -19.64 17.93
N VAL A 138 2.96 -18.64 17.34
CA VAL A 138 3.06 -18.50 15.87
C VAL A 138 3.77 -19.71 15.25
N ASN A 139 4.87 -20.17 15.85
CA ASN A 139 5.57 -21.37 15.40
C ASN A 139 4.70 -22.64 15.52
N ASP A 140 3.97 -22.79 16.62
CA ASP A 140 3.06 -23.92 16.84
C ASP A 140 1.92 -23.94 15.81
N ILE A 141 1.45 -22.78 15.35
CA ILE A 141 0.52 -22.67 14.21
C ILE A 141 1.20 -23.12 12.91
N GLY A 142 2.43 -22.69 12.64
CA GLY A 142 3.20 -23.11 11.46
C GLY A 142 3.35 -24.64 11.39
N LYS A 143 3.78 -25.25 12.51
CA LYS A 143 3.87 -26.70 12.66
C LYS A 143 2.55 -27.40 12.35
N MET A 144 1.46 -26.91 12.94
CA MET A 144 0.13 -27.48 12.74
C MET A 144 -0.29 -27.41 11.27
N ILE A 145 0.04 -26.31 10.58
CA ILE A 145 -0.24 -26.17 9.14
C ILE A 145 0.54 -27.21 8.35
N HIS A 146 1.84 -27.38 8.58
CA HIS A 146 2.65 -28.39 7.88
C HIS A 146 2.13 -29.81 8.08
N ASP A 147 1.61 -30.13 9.28
CA ASP A 147 1.00 -31.43 9.58
C ASP A 147 -0.28 -31.69 8.75
N VAL A 148 -1.12 -30.67 8.54
CA VAL A 148 -2.42 -30.82 7.87
C VAL A 148 -2.43 -30.43 6.39
N ASP A 149 -1.45 -29.64 5.94
CA ASP A 149 -1.29 -29.13 4.58
C ASP A 149 0.20 -29.09 4.20
N PRO A 150 0.79 -30.23 3.80
CA PRO A 150 2.20 -30.30 3.40
C PRO A 150 2.47 -29.67 2.01
N ASN A 151 1.44 -29.11 1.35
CA ASN A 151 1.57 -28.60 -0.02
C ASN A 151 1.85 -27.10 -0.08
N HIS A 152 1.64 -26.35 0.99
CA HIS A 152 1.74 -24.89 0.98
C HIS A 152 2.67 -24.40 2.09
N PRO A 153 3.60 -23.48 1.79
CA PRO A 153 4.45 -22.91 2.81
C PRO A 153 3.69 -21.93 3.69
N THR A 154 4.31 -21.60 4.82
CA THR A 154 3.85 -20.61 5.78
C THR A 154 4.71 -19.36 5.75
N THR A 155 4.09 -18.23 6.08
CA THR A 155 4.76 -16.95 6.26
C THR A 155 4.14 -16.20 7.43
N THR A 156 4.86 -15.28 8.06
CA THR A 156 4.28 -14.33 9.02
C THR A 156 4.64 -12.90 8.63
N MET A 157 3.67 -11.99 8.73
CA MET A 157 3.83 -10.60 8.33
C MET A 157 4.23 -9.74 9.53
N ILE A 158 5.39 -9.09 9.44
CA ILE A 158 5.89 -8.14 10.43
C ILE A 158 5.94 -6.72 9.88
N SER A 159 5.83 -5.74 10.78
CA SER A 159 6.08 -4.34 10.45
C SER A 159 7.57 -4.11 10.14
N SER A 160 7.91 -2.91 9.65
CA SER A 160 9.31 -2.49 9.54
C SER A 160 10.02 -2.31 10.90
N ASP A 161 9.35 -2.44 12.05
CA ASP A 161 10.03 -2.57 13.35
C ASP A 161 10.67 -3.96 13.48
N VAL A 162 11.99 -3.96 13.50
CA VAL A 162 12.85 -5.13 13.35
C VAL A 162 13.22 -5.78 14.67
N LYS A 163 12.92 -5.12 15.80
CA LYS A 163 13.30 -5.61 17.12
C LYS A 163 12.81 -7.03 17.40
N PRO A 164 11.58 -7.44 17.01
CA PRO A 164 11.11 -8.80 17.21
C PRO A 164 11.84 -9.83 16.35
N LEU A 165 12.55 -9.42 15.29
CA LEU A 165 13.09 -10.33 14.29
C LEU A 165 14.09 -11.34 14.85
N VAL A 166 14.88 -10.96 15.86
CA VAL A 166 15.79 -11.89 16.54
C VAL A 166 15.01 -13.02 17.20
N LEU A 167 13.88 -12.72 17.85
CA LEU A 167 13.06 -13.73 18.50
C LEU A 167 12.36 -14.62 17.46
N ILE A 168 11.85 -14.04 16.37
CA ILE A 168 11.28 -14.81 15.27
C ILE A 168 12.31 -15.78 14.71
N SER A 169 13.53 -15.30 14.44
CA SER A 169 14.61 -16.12 13.87
C SER A 169 15.11 -17.21 14.82
N LEU A 170 14.81 -17.13 16.12
CA LEU A 170 15.20 -18.12 17.14
C LEU A 170 14.06 -19.09 17.50
N LEU A 171 12.80 -18.69 17.29
CA LEU A 171 11.63 -19.40 17.81
C LEU A 171 10.72 -19.95 16.72
N CYS A 172 10.81 -19.43 15.49
CA CYS A 172 9.87 -19.69 14.41
C CYS A 172 10.50 -20.52 13.28
N ASP A 173 11.02 -21.70 13.61
CA ASP A 173 11.62 -22.65 12.64
C ASP A 173 10.60 -23.18 11.63
N GLU A 174 9.31 -23.16 11.97
CA GLU A 174 8.21 -23.61 11.13
C GLU A 174 7.66 -22.51 10.22
N ILE A 175 8.35 -21.37 10.10
CA ILE A 175 8.01 -20.30 9.17
C ILE A 175 8.96 -20.34 7.99
N ASP A 176 8.44 -20.70 6.81
CA ASP A 176 9.27 -20.87 5.62
C ASP A 176 9.77 -19.55 5.03
N ILE A 177 8.95 -18.49 5.14
CA ILE A 177 9.22 -17.18 4.54
C ILE A 177 8.92 -16.07 5.54
N LEU A 178 9.84 -15.12 5.70
CA LEU A 178 9.54 -13.89 6.42
C LEU A 178 8.83 -12.89 5.49
N SER A 179 7.67 -12.39 5.90
CA SER A 179 6.99 -11.32 5.18
C SER A 179 7.13 -10.00 5.94
N VAL A 180 7.54 -8.94 5.24
CA VAL A 180 7.81 -7.62 5.85
C VAL A 180 6.97 -6.55 5.17
N ASN A 181 6.24 -5.77 5.96
CA ASN A 181 5.54 -4.57 5.55
C ASN A 181 6.51 -3.38 5.54
N ILE A 182 6.69 -2.75 4.39
CA ILE A 182 7.75 -1.77 4.14
C ILE A 182 7.18 -0.50 3.50
N PHE A 183 6.90 0.49 4.34
CA PHE A 183 6.49 1.85 3.91
C PHE A 183 7.58 2.91 4.12
N ASP A 184 8.77 2.48 4.56
CA ASP A 184 9.98 3.29 4.69
C ASP A 184 10.91 3.10 3.48
N LYS A 185 12.15 3.60 3.57
CA LYS A 185 13.18 3.33 2.56
C LYS A 185 13.50 1.82 2.50
N MET A 186 12.98 1.15 1.46
CA MET A 186 13.16 -0.28 1.18
C MET A 186 14.59 -0.76 1.39
N SER A 187 15.56 -0.19 0.66
CA SER A 187 16.99 -0.52 0.83
C SER A 187 17.54 -0.37 2.25
N GLY A 188 17.01 0.57 3.04
CA GLY A 188 17.38 0.72 4.46
C GLY A 188 16.91 -0.48 5.27
N VAL A 189 15.61 -0.82 5.13
CA VAL A 189 15.02 -1.98 5.81
C VAL A 189 15.74 -3.26 5.41
N LEU A 190 15.92 -3.54 4.11
CA LEU A 190 16.59 -4.77 3.67
C LEU A 190 17.97 -4.96 4.32
N LYS A 191 18.81 -3.90 4.29
CA LYS A 191 20.17 -3.92 4.82
C LYS A 191 20.22 -3.99 6.36
N SER A 192 19.35 -3.28 7.06
CA SER A 192 19.40 -3.16 8.53
C SER A 192 18.59 -4.23 9.27
N THR A 193 17.85 -5.07 8.56
CA THR A 193 16.82 -5.94 9.15
C THR A 193 17.06 -7.39 8.79
N ILE A 194 17.00 -7.68 7.49
CA ILE A 194 16.92 -9.06 7.01
C ILE A 194 18.31 -9.68 7.05
N ASP A 195 19.31 -8.97 6.51
CA ASP A 195 20.65 -9.52 6.28
C ASP A 195 21.36 -10.06 7.54
N TRP A 196 21.03 -9.56 8.73
CA TRP A 196 21.74 -9.94 9.97
C TRP A 196 20.97 -10.90 10.88
N ALA A 197 19.63 -10.83 10.90
CA ALA A 197 18.81 -11.63 11.81
C ALA A 197 18.13 -12.82 11.11
N TRP A 198 17.59 -12.62 9.91
CA TRP A 198 16.84 -13.64 9.18
C TRP A 198 17.67 -14.25 8.05
N ARG A 199 17.88 -15.57 8.11
CA ARG A 199 18.71 -16.26 7.10
C ARG A 199 17.92 -16.80 5.92
N GLY A 200 16.61 -16.98 6.07
CA GLY A 200 15.73 -17.52 5.03
C GLY A 200 15.34 -16.52 3.94
N PRO A 201 14.45 -16.92 3.02
CA PRO A 201 13.85 -16.04 2.03
C PRO A 201 12.88 -15.05 2.68
N TYR A 202 12.55 -13.98 1.94
CA TYR A 202 11.55 -13.03 2.40
C TYR A 202 10.64 -12.52 1.26
N ILE A 203 9.52 -11.90 1.63
CA ILE A 203 8.60 -11.19 0.74
C ILE A 203 8.38 -9.78 1.29
N ALA A 204 8.33 -8.78 0.41
CA ALA A 204 7.79 -7.47 0.78
C ALA A 204 6.25 -7.55 0.76
N SER A 205 5.64 -7.90 1.89
CA SER A 205 4.19 -8.19 1.98
C SER A 205 3.30 -6.97 1.90
N GLU A 206 3.86 -5.79 2.12
CA GLU A 206 3.27 -4.51 1.80
C GLU A 206 4.40 -3.56 1.39
N TYR A 207 4.22 -2.83 0.29
CA TYR A 207 5.06 -1.69 -0.08
C TYR A 207 4.25 -0.69 -0.89
N GLY A 208 4.68 0.56 -0.96
CA GLY A 208 3.87 1.57 -1.63
C GLY A 208 4.34 3.00 -1.39
N THR A 209 3.39 3.92 -1.39
CA THR A 209 3.64 5.31 -0.96
C THR A 209 4.26 5.32 0.43
N PRO A 210 5.28 6.17 0.69
CA PRO A 210 5.81 6.36 2.02
C PRO A 210 4.74 6.71 3.07
N GLY A 211 4.91 6.20 4.29
CA GLY A 211 3.98 6.47 5.38
C GLY A 211 3.86 7.96 5.72
N TYR A 212 2.65 8.44 6.05
CA TYR A 212 2.45 9.85 6.44
C TYR A 212 3.20 10.25 7.71
N TRP A 213 3.56 9.28 8.56
CA TRP A 213 4.35 9.50 9.77
C TRP A 213 5.78 9.98 9.49
N ILE A 214 6.35 9.67 8.32
CA ILE A 214 7.68 10.17 7.90
C ILE A 214 7.63 11.37 6.94
N ALA A 215 6.42 11.82 6.57
CA ALA A 215 6.26 12.95 5.67
C ALA A 215 6.60 14.28 6.36
N ASP A 216 7.12 15.22 5.56
CA ASP A 216 7.23 16.62 5.95
C ASP A 216 5.87 17.16 6.41
N GLN A 217 5.89 18.16 7.28
CA GLN A 217 4.69 18.77 7.83
C GLN A 217 4.70 20.29 7.77
N THR A 218 3.49 20.86 7.73
CA THR A 218 3.25 22.30 7.84
C THR A 218 3.40 22.77 9.29
N ASP A 219 3.35 24.09 9.50
CA ASP A 219 3.41 24.68 10.86
C ASP A 219 2.20 24.30 11.73
N TRP A 220 1.10 23.85 11.12
CA TRP A 220 -0.09 23.33 11.80
C TRP A 220 -0.20 21.79 11.76
N TYR A 221 0.94 21.10 11.59
CA TYR A 221 1.07 19.63 11.64
C TYR A 221 0.39 18.84 10.52
N ALA A 222 -0.13 19.51 9.47
CA ALA A 222 -0.62 18.81 8.29
C ALA A 222 0.54 18.17 7.52
N LYS A 223 0.41 16.90 7.12
CA LYS A 223 1.42 16.17 6.36
C LYS A 223 1.35 16.55 4.89
N VAL A 224 2.53 16.74 4.29
CA VAL A 224 2.68 17.04 2.87
C VAL A 224 2.57 15.74 2.10
N GLU A 225 1.50 15.60 1.31
CA GLU A 225 1.26 14.38 0.53
C GLU A 225 1.98 14.46 -0.82
N PRO A 226 2.69 13.41 -1.25
CA PRO A 226 3.27 13.37 -2.58
C PRO A 226 2.19 13.29 -3.68
N THR A 227 2.47 13.89 -4.84
CA THR A 227 1.61 13.76 -6.02
C THR A 227 1.60 12.32 -6.55
N SER A 228 0.60 11.94 -7.37
CA SER A 228 0.57 10.63 -8.05
C SER A 228 1.85 10.35 -8.83
N TYR A 229 2.44 11.37 -9.45
CA TYR A 229 3.74 11.29 -10.14
C TYR A 229 4.89 10.92 -9.21
N THR A 230 4.96 11.56 -8.04
CA THR A 230 6.00 11.25 -7.04
C THR A 230 5.79 9.85 -6.47
N LYS A 231 4.53 9.47 -6.19
CA LYS A 231 4.18 8.13 -5.71
C LYS A 231 4.51 7.04 -6.73
N SER A 232 4.20 7.25 -8.01
CA SER A 232 4.50 6.30 -9.09
C SER A 232 6.00 6.06 -9.24
N HIS A 233 6.81 7.12 -9.15
CA HIS A 233 8.28 7.02 -9.16
C HIS A 233 8.80 6.23 -7.95
N ASN A 234 8.26 6.48 -6.76
CA ASN A 234 8.65 5.79 -5.54
C ASN A 234 8.30 4.29 -5.60
N ILE A 235 7.08 3.93 -5.98
CA ILE A 235 6.65 2.54 -6.15
C ILE A 235 7.55 1.84 -7.17
N ARG A 236 7.84 2.51 -8.29
CA ARG A 236 8.70 1.95 -9.33
C ARG A 236 10.08 1.61 -8.78
N LYS A 237 10.68 2.58 -8.10
CA LYS A 237 12.01 2.46 -7.48
C LYS A 237 12.05 1.39 -6.39
N GLN A 238 11.05 1.33 -5.50
CA GLN A 238 11.00 0.35 -4.41
C GLN A 238 10.96 -1.08 -4.95
N TYR A 239 10.11 -1.35 -5.94
CA TYR A 239 10.06 -2.68 -6.56
C TYR A 239 11.40 -3.05 -7.21
N GLN A 240 12.05 -2.13 -7.92
CA GLN A 240 13.37 -2.36 -8.50
C GLN A 240 14.46 -2.62 -7.45
N GLU A 241 14.34 -2.05 -6.25
CA GLU A 241 15.26 -2.30 -5.13
C GLU A 241 15.18 -3.75 -4.62
N LEU A 242 14.05 -4.45 -4.80
CA LEU A 242 13.89 -5.86 -4.40
C LEU A 242 14.80 -6.82 -5.17
N PHE A 243 15.25 -6.43 -6.38
CA PHE A 243 16.07 -7.27 -7.26
C PHE A 243 17.56 -6.91 -7.23
N LYS A 244 17.97 -5.93 -6.41
CA LYS A 244 19.37 -5.50 -6.36
C LYS A 244 20.20 -6.47 -5.50
N GLY A 245 21.41 -6.77 -5.97
CA GLY A 245 22.37 -7.60 -5.24
C GLY A 245 21.94 -9.06 -5.11
N ASN A 246 22.42 -9.74 -4.07
CA ASN A 246 22.09 -11.14 -3.76
C ASN A 246 20.78 -11.21 -2.93
N SER A 247 19.74 -10.54 -3.40
CA SER A 247 18.45 -10.47 -2.71
C SER A 247 17.81 -11.85 -2.57
N LYS A 248 17.33 -12.17 -1.36
CA LYS A 248 16.56 -13.39 -1.05
C LYS A 248 15.04 -13.18 -1.20
N CYS A 249 14.65 -12.14 -1.91
CA CYS A 249 13.25 -11.75 -2.08
C CYS A 249 12.53 -12.69 -3.06
N LEU A 250 11.42 -13.28 -2.64
CA LEU A 250 10.56 -14.13 -3.47
C LEU A 250 9.46 -13.34 -4.19
N GLY A 251 9.36 -12.05 -3.90
CA GLY A 251 8.47 -11.11 -4.56
C GLY A 251 7.83 -10.13 -3.59
N SER A 252 6.69 -9.56 -3.99
CA SER A 252 6.08 -8.46 -3.26
C SER A 252 4.59 -8.33 -3.47
N TYR A 253 3.93 -7.64 -2.54
CA TYR A 253 2.54 -7.22 -2.62
C TYR A 253 2.44 -5.71 -2.45
N VAL A 254 2.01 -5.00 -3.49
CA VAL A 254 1.81 -3.54 -3.41
C VAL A 254 0.59 -3.20 -2.56
N PHE A 255 0.67 -2.13 -1.78
CA PHE A 255 -0.39 -1.57 -0.95
C PHE A 255 -0.73 -0.13 -1.39
N LEU A 256 -1.98 0.25 -1.65
CA LEU A 256 -3.21 -0.56 -1.62
C LEU A 256 -3.86 -0.63 -3.00
N TRP A 257 -4.08 -1.84 -3.52
CA TRP A 257 -4.86 -2.08 -4.74
C TRP A 257 -6.36 -1.97 -4.47
N SER A 258 -6.74 -0.75 -4.11
CA SER A 258 -8.10 -0.29 -3.81
C SER A 258 -8.02 1.22 -3.54
N GLN A 259 -9.08 1.74 -2.93
CA GLN A 259 -9.12 3.03 -2.28
C GLN A 259 -9.50 2.85 -0.80
N LYS A 260 -8.85 3.61 0.08
CA LYS A 260 -9.15 3.70 1.52
C LYS A 260 -8.88 5.12 2.02
N GLN A 261 -9.73 5.64 2.90
CA GLN A 261 -9.40 6.81 3.71
C GLN A 261 -8.33 6.42 4.73
N GLU A 262 -7.13 6.98 4.58
CA GLU A 262 -6.00 6.77 5.50
C GLU A 262 -5.12 8.03 5.46
N TYR A 263 -5.27 8.88 6.47
CA TYR A 263 -4.83 10.28 6.50
C TYR A 263 -5.57 11.17 5.48
N THR A 264 -5.48 10.85 4.19
CA THR A 264 -6.30 11.44 3.12
C THR A 264 -6.98 10.36 2.30
N THR A 265 -7.87 10.77 1.39
CA THR A 265 -8.55 9.86 0.46
C THR A 265 -7.58 9.25 -0.57
N THR A 266 -6.41 9.87 -0.78
CA THR A 266 -5.47 9.55 -1.86
C THR A 266 -4.12 9.01 -1.39
N TRP A 267 -3.82 8.98 -0.08
CA TRP A 267 -2.45 8.74 0.41
C TRP A 267 -1.85 7.42 -0.08
N PHE A 268 -2.46 6.29 0.27
CA PHE A 268 -2.02 4.94 -0.12
C PHE A 268 -2.87 4.31 -1.24
N SER A 269 -3.93 5.00 -1.67
CA SER A 269 -4.90 4.49 -2.64
C SER A 269 -4.34 4.49 -4.06
N LEU A 270 -4.33 3.32 -4.72
CA LEU A 270 -3.98 3.21 -6.15
C LEU A 270 -5.13 3.61 -7.08
N PHE A 271 -6.34 3.72 -6.54
CA PHE A 271 -7.55 4.14 -7.23
C PHE A 271 -8.17 5.36 -6.52
N THR A 272 -8.97 6.14 -7.23
CA THR A 272 -9.89 7.11 -6.60
C THR A 272 -11.11 6.40 -6.01
N GLU A 273 -11.91 7.14 -5.23
CA GLU A 273 -13.17 6.62 -4.66
C GLU A 273 -14.16 6.13 -5.73
N THR A 274 -14.13 6.76 -6.90
CA THR A 274 -14.93 6.40 -8.08
C THR A 274 -14.34 5.24 -8.87
N GLY A 275 -13.20 4.70 -8.46
CA GLY A 275 -12.56 3.54 -9.09
C GLY A 275 -11.65 3.88 -10.27
N GLN A 276 -11.28 5.13 -10.47
CA GLN A 276 -10.35 5.52 -11.55
C GLN A 276 -8.91 5.10 -11.19
N PRO A 277 -8.20 4.39 -12.09
CA PRO A 277 -6.82 3.99 -11.85
C PRO A 277 -5.85 5.16 -11.99
N THR A 278 -4.79 5.15 -11.17
CA THR A 278 -3.80 6.22 -11.13
C THR A 278 -2.50 5.84 -11.85
N GLU A 279 -1.62 6.83 -12.06
CA GLU A 279 -0.26 6.63 -12.61
C GLU A 279 0.59 5.61 -11.83
N MET A 280 0.24 5.32 -10.57
CA MET A 280 0.91 4.29 -9.78
C MET A 280 0.67 2.88 -10.35
N ILE A 281 -0.50 2.63 -10.96
CA ILE A 281 -0.81 1.35 -11.62
C ILE A 281 0.01 1.20 -12.91
N ASP A 282 0.20 2.28 -13.67
CA ASP A 282 1.06 2.25 -14.86
C ASP A 282 2.51 1.93 -14.50
N ALA A 283 3.01 2.46 -13.39
CA ALA A 283 4.34 2.17 -12.88
C ALA A 283 4.50 0.70 -12.46
N LEU A 284 3.46 0.09 -11.88
CA LEU A 284 3.44 -1.34 -11.55
C LEU A 284 3.41 -2.19 -12.82
N GLN A 285 2.59 -1.83 -13.81
CA GLN A 285 2.55 -2.52 -15.09
C GLN A 285 3.91 -2.51 -15.78
N HIS A 286 4.56 -1.34 -15.82
CA HIS A 286 5.92 -1.24 -16.36
C HIS A 286 6.92 -2.13 -15.62
N ASN A 287 6.83 -2.22 -14.29
CA ASN A 287 7.69 -3.11 -13.50
C ASN A 287 7.40 -4.60 -13.71
N TRP A 288 6.14 -4.96 -13.93
CA TRP A 288 5.71 -6.35 -14.05
C TRP A 288 5.87 -6.89 -15.47
N MET A 289 5.73 -6.05 -16.48
CA MET A 289 5.74 -6.42 -17.90
C MET A 289 6.95 -5.90 -18.68
N ASN A 290 7.75 -5.00 -18.09
CA ASN A 290 8.80 -4.22 -18.77
C ASN A 290 8.29 -3.28 -19.87
N GLU A 291 6.99 -3.00 -19.90
CA GLU A 291 6.32 -2.17 -20.90
C GLU A 291 5.32 -1.25 -20.22
N TRP A 292 5.24 0.01 -20.68
CA TRP A 292 4.18 0.92 -20.24
C TRP A 292 2.83 0.50 -20.84
N PRO A 293 1.69 0.78 -20.18
CA PRO A 293 0.40 0.63 -20.83
C PRO A 293 0.29 1.53 -22.05
N ALA A 294 -0.56 1.12 -23.01
CA ALA A 294 -0.79 1.85 -24.25
C ALA A 294 -1.35 3.26 -24.01
N ASN A 295 -2.22 3.43 -23.02
CA ASN A 295 -2.62 4.73 -22.48
C ASN A 295 -2.06 4.88 -21.07
N ARG A 296 -1.45 6.02 -20.76
CA ARG A 296 -0.89 6.29 -19.44
C ARG A 296 -1.72 7.38 -18.75
N ALA A 297 -1.86 7.25 -17.44
CA ALA A 297 -2.49 8.28 -16.64
C ALA A 297 -1.73 9.60 -16.81
N PRO A 298 -2.43 10.74 -16.75
CA PRO A 298 -1.77 12.02 -16.69
C PRO A 298 -0.91 12.10 -15.42
N SER A 299 0.05 13.02 -15.42
CA SER A 299 0.97 13.26 -14.32
C SER A 299 0.77 14.66 -13.74
N ILE A 300 0.79 14.77 -12.41
CA ILE A 300 0.90 16.07 -11.70
C ILE A 300 2.27 16.13 -11.04
N ALA A 301 3.15 16.99 -11.54
CA ALA A 301 4.48 17.19 -10.96
C ALA A 301 4.40 18.02 -9.67
N SER A 302 3.57 19.07 -9.66
CA SER A 302 3.47 19.97 -8.51
C SER A 302 2.16 20.77 -8.53
N LEU A 303 1.71 21.15 -7.34
CA LEU A 303 0.62 22.08 -7.10
C LEU A 303 1.08 23.13 -6.08
N ILE A 304 1.05 24.40 -6.46
CA ILE A 304 1.59 25.50 -5.64
C ILE A 304 0.56 26.64 -5.54
N ILE A 305 0.19 27.06 -4.33
CA ILE A 305 -0.73 28.19 -4.10
C ILE A 305 0.05 29.51 -3.98
N ASN A 306 -0.33 30.54 -4.73
CA ASN A 306 0.19 31.92 -4.65
C ASN A 306 1.72 32.11 -4.80
N ASN A 307 2.45 31.11 -5.33
CA ASN A 307 3.91 31.13 -5.56
C ASN A 307 4.72 31.62 -4.32
N PRO A 308 4.62 30.91 -3.18
CA PRO A 308 5.15 31.39 -1.92
C PRO A 308 6.66 31.11 -1.86
N LYS A 309 7.40 31.90 -1.07
CA LYS A 309 8.81 31.60 -0.73
C LYS A 309 8.95 30.25 -0.01
N ASN A 310 7.89 29.82 0.68
CA ASN A 310 7.78 28.55 1.37
C ASN A 310 6.57 27.78 0.83
N THR A 311 6.82 26.74 0.03
CA THR A 311 5.78 25.97 -0.66
C THR A 311 4.97 25.03 0.24
N LYS A 312 5.42 24.78 1.48
CA LYS A 312 4.67 23.95 2.44
C LYS A 312 3.74 24.74 3.36
N ASN A 313 4.11 25.97 3.73
CA ASN A 313 3.33 26.79 4.68
C ASN A 313 2.63 27.91 3.92
N VAL A 314 1.43 27.62 3.45
CA VAL A 314 0.58 28.58 2.73
C VAL A 314 -0.45 29.16 3.69
N TYR A 315 -0.44 30.48 3.86
CA TYR A 315 -1.44 31.23 4.61
C TYR A 315 -2.27 32.09 3.65
N LEU A 316 -3.59 32.03 3.77
CA LEU A 316 -4.54 32.82 2.99
C LEU A 316 -5.36 33.69 3.92
N GLU A 317 -5.56 34.96 3.56
CA GLU A 317 -6.47 35.84 4.31
C GLU A 317 -7.93 35.49 3.99
N SER A 318 -8.78 35.36 5.01
CA SER A 318 -10.21 35.04 4.86
C SER A 318 -10.97 36.11 4.06
N ALA A 319 -10.49 37.35 4.07
CA ALA A 319 -11.00 38.44 3.24
C ALA A 319 -10.81 38.18 1.74
N SER A 320 -9.82 37.37 1.34
CA SER A 320 -9.62 36.99 -0.05
C SER A 320 -10.69 36.00 -0.46
N LYS A 321 -11.71 36.43 -1.22
CA LYS A 321 -12.79 35.54 -1.70
C LYS A 321 -12.29 34.35 -2.53
N LYS A 322 -11.10 34.47 -3.13
CA LYS A 322 -10.50 33.48 -4.01
C LYS A 322 -8.97 33.51 -3.91
N PHE A 323 -8.32 32.39 -4.25
CA PHE A 323 -6.87 32.28 -4.34
C PHE A 323 -6.44 31.60 -5.64
N LYS A 324 -5.17 31.76 -6.02
CA LYS A 324 -4.61 31.16 -7.23
C LYS A 324 -3.72 29.97 -6.90
N ALA A 325 -3.79 28.93 -7.71
CA ALA A 325 -2.80 27.86 -7.69
C ALA A 325 -2.23 27.60 -9.07
N VAL A 326 -0.95 27.22 -9.12
CA VAL A 326 -0.28 26.79 -10.34
C VAL A 326 -0.14 25.27 -10.29
N LEU A 327 -0.83 24.62 -11.22
CA LEU A 327 -0.75 23.19 -11.48
C LEU A 327 0.28 22.95 -12.58
N LYS A 328 1.29 22.11 -12.31
CA LYS A 328 2.22 21.62 -13.33
C LYS A 328 1.86 20.18 -13.68
N ALA A 329 1.39 19.96 -14.90
CA ALA A 329 0.88 18.67 -15.35
C ALA A 329 1.36 18.29 -16.75
N TYR A 330 1.26 17.01 -17.05
CA TYR A 330 1.67 16.39 -18.31
C TYR A 330 0.73 15.23 -18.62
N ASP A 331 0.49 14.98 -19.88
CA ASP A 331 -0.24 13.81 -20.37
C ASP A 331 0.57 13.19 -21.51
N PRO A 332 0.96 11.90 -21.43
CA PRO A 332 1.84 11.31 -22.43
C PRO A 332 1.23 11.20 -23.82
N GLU A 333 -0.08 10.98 -23.90
CA GLU A 333 -0.83 10.83 -25.13
C GLU A 333 -1.38 12.19 -25.66
N ASN A 334 -1.20 13.27 -24.89
CA ASN A 334 -1.66 14.63 -25.17
C ASN A 334 -3.18 14.72 -25.42
N GLU A 335 -3.94 14.04 -24.58
CA GLU A 335 -5.39 13.94 -24.61
C GLU A 335 -6.12 15.16 -24.01
N ASN A 336 -7.45 15.19 -24.18
CA ASN A 336 -8.27 16.24 -23.61
C ASN A 336 -8.53 16.01 -22.12
N LEU A 337 -7.70 16.63 -21.28
CA LEU A 337 -7.81 16.50 -19.83
C LEU A 337 -9.00 17.26 -19.24
N GLN A 338 -9.58 16.70 -18.19
CA GLN A 338 -10.58 17.34 -17.32
C GLN A 338 -10.06 17.43 -15.88
N LEU A 339 -10.38 18.51 -15.18
CA LEU A 339 -9.94 18.72 -13.80
C LEU A 339 -11.14 18.77 -12.86
N ASN A 340 -11.21 17.84 -11.92
CA ASN A 340 -12.08 17.96 -10.75
C ASN A 340 -11.27 18.45 -9.55
N TRP A 341 -11.89 19.25 -8.69
CA TRP A 341 -11.25 19.76 -7.49
C TRP A 341 -12.19 19.77 -6.29
N GLU A 342 -11.61 19.60 -5.12
CA GLU A 342 -12.30 19.63 -3.84
C GLU A 342 -11.47 20.38 -2.80
N ILE A 343 -12.13 21.15 -1.94
CA ILE A 343 -11.52 21.76 -0.75
C ILE A 343 -12.11 21.08 0.47
N HIS A 344 -11.25 20.49 1.28
CA HIS A 344 -11.61 19.79 2.50
C HIS A 344 -11.11 20.59 3.70
N LYS A 345 -11.76 20.45 4.86
CA LYS A 345 -11.08 20.73 6.13
C LYS A 345 -9.89 19.78 6.25
N ASP A 346 -8.72 20.26 6.68
CA ASP A 346 -7.58 19.38 6.91
C ASP A 346 -7.67 18.79 8.33
N ASN A 347 -7.48 17.48 8.46
CA ASN A 347 -7.65 16.79 9.74
C ASN A 347 -6.32 16.75 10.50
N VAL A 348 -5.95 17.89 11.08
CA VAL A 348 -4.71 18.04 11.87
C VAL A 348 -4.79 17.32 13.21
N GLU A 349 -5.99 16.99 13.69
CA GLU A 349 -6.20 16.25 14.93
C GLU A 349 -5.60 14.84 14.89
N ILE A 350 -5.40 14.27 13.69
CA ILE A 350 -4.73 12.98 13.48
C ILE A 350 -3.32 12.96 14.13
N TYR A 351 -2.66 14.12 14.22
CA TYR A 351 -1.36 14.21 14.91
C TYR A 351 -1.47 13.87 16.41
N PHE A 352 -2.56 14.27 17.05
CA PHE A 352 -2.80 14.06 18.48
C PHE A 352 -3.56 12.75 18.76
N ASP A 353 -4.41 12.32 17.83
CA ASP A 353 -5.13 11.07 17.89
C ASP A 353 -5.07 10.33 16.54
N PRO A 354 -4.11 9.41 16.37
CA PRO A 354 -3.96 8.62 15.15
C PRO A 354 -5.19 7.75 14.81
N THR A 355 -6.10 7.50 15.76
CA THR A 355 -7.32 6.73 15.48
C THR A 355 -8.27 7.46 14.53
N LEU A 356 -8.12 8.79 14.40
CA LEU A 356 -8.88 9.63 13.49
C LEU A 356 -8.40 9.54 12.04
N ALA A 357 -7.31 8.81 11.73
CA ALA A 357 -6.74 8.73 10.38
C ALA A 357 -7.72 8.19 9.32
N GLN A 358 -8.71 7.40 9.74
CA GLN A 358 -9.74 6.83 8.87
C GLN A 358 -11.01 7.69 8.78
N ASN A 359 -11.11 8.78 9.55
CA ASN A 359 -12.23 9.71 9.48
C ASN A 359 -12.11 10.56 8.23
N LYS A 360 -13.14 10.55 7.39
CA LYS A 360 -13.18 11.35 6.18
C LYS A 360 -13.49 12.82 6.53
N PRO A 361 -12.63 13.77 6.15
CA PRO A 361 -12.88 15.19 6.41
C PRO A 361 -14.08 15.73 5.63
N GLU A 362 -14.64 16.84 6.12
CA GLU A 362 -15.74 17.55 5.47
C GLU A 362 -15.25 18.23 4.17
N VAL A 363 -15.98 18.01 3.07
CA VAL A 363 -15.79 18.73 1.81
C VAL A 363 -16.55 20.05 1.88
N VAL A 364 -15.83 21.18 1.93
CA VAL A 364 -16.42 22.53 2.06
C VAL A 364 -16.69 23.19 0.71
N ALA A 365 -15.98 22.78 -0.34
CA ALA A 365 -16.23 23.23 -1.71
C ALA A 365 -15.76 22.20 -2.73
N ARG A 366 -16.38 22.18 -3.92
CA ARG A 366 -15.96 21.34 -5.05
C ARG A 366 -16.37 21.97 -6.37
N GLY A 367 -15.70 21.59 -7.45
CA GLY A 367 -16.06 21.99 -8.80
C GLY A 367 -15.27 21.25 -9.86
N ASN A 368 -15.52 21.60 -11.12
CA ASN A 368 -14.86 20.99 -12.26
C ASN A 368 -14.51 22.02 -13.35
N LEU A 369 -13.44 21.75 -14.08
CA LEU A 369 -13.06 22.42 -15.31
C LEU A 369 -13.00 21.36 -16.42
N ASN A 370 -13.82 21.54 -17.45
CA ASN A 370 -13.70 20.75 -18.67
C ASN A 370 -12.42 21.14 -19.45
N PHE A 371 -12.11 20.37 -20.49
CA PHE A 371 -10.92 20.60 -21.32
C PHE A 371 -10.77 22.04 -21.80
N LYS A 372 -11.83 22.65 -22.35
CA LYS A 372 -11.77 24.02 -22.89
C LYS A 372 -11.38 25.05 -21.81
N LYS A 373 -12.05 25.01 -20.66
CA LYS A 373 -11.75 25.89 -19.53
C LYS A 373 -10.36 25.64 -18.94
N LEU A 374 -9.92 24.38 -18.92
CA LEU A 374 -8.57 24.05 -18.48
C LEU A 374 -7.52 24.63 -19.45
N GLN A 375 -7.72 24.53 -20.76
CA GLN A 375 -6.80 25.13 -21.75
C GLN A 375 -6.74 26.66 -21.66
N GLU A 376 -7.86 27.34 -21.36
CA GLU A 376 -7.88 28.79 -21.12
C GLU A 376 -6.99 29.20 -19.93
N SER A 377 -6.77 28.30 -18.97
CA SER A 377 -5.92 28.54 -17.79
C SER A 377 -4.43 28.29 -18.04
N LYS A 378 -4.05 27.81 -19.23
CA LYS A 378 -2.68 27.45 -19.57
C LYS A 378 -1.77 28.69 -19.59
N VAL A 379 -0.63 28.59 -18.93
CA VAL A 379 0.38 29.66 -18.89
C VAL A 379 1.67 29.20 -19.54
N LYS A 380 2.42 30.16 -20.10
CA LYS A 380 3.68 29.88 -20.81
C LYS A 380 4.67 29.17 -19.88
N THR A 381 5.25 28.09 -20.39
CA THR A 381 6.25 27.26 -19.72
C THR A 381 7.47 27.12 -20.63
N THR A 382 8.65 26.92 -20.03
CA THR A 382 9.90 26.62 -20.76
C THR A 382 10.03 25.13 -21.06
N SER A 383 9.17 24.29 -20.48
CA SER A 383 9.19 22.85 -20.66
C SER A 383 8.48 22.44 -21.94
N ALA A 384 9.08 21.55 -22.73
CA ALA A 384 8.45 20.97 -23.91
C ALA A 384 7.39 19.91 -23.54
N THR A 385 7.48 19.31 -22.36
CA THR A 385 6.60 18.22 -21.90
C THR A 385 5.58 18.70 -20.86
N TRP A 386 6.03 19.46 -19.88
CA TRP A 386 5.21 19.91 -18.76
C TRP A 386 4.48 21.21 -19.05
N GLN A 387 3.16 21.20 -18.88
CA GLN A 387 2.29 22.35 -18.99
C GLN A 387 2.01 22.94 -17.62
N ASN A 388 1.89 24.26 -17.56
CA ASN A 388 1.47 24.97 -16.35
C ASN A 388 0.06 25.52 -16.56
N TYR A 389 -0.79 25.39 -15.55
CA TYR A 389 -2.14 25.92 -15.52
C TYR A 389 -2.30 26.83 -14.30
N GLN A 390 -2.70 28.08 -14.51
CA GLN A 390 -3.00 29.01 -13.42
C GLN A 390 -4.51 28.98 -13.13
N LEU A 391 -4.85 28.34 -12.03
CA LEU A 391 -6.21 28.06 -11.61
C LEU A 391 -6.64 29.00 -10.48
N GLU A 392 -7.94 29.27 -10.40
CA GLU A 392 -8.53 30.13 -9.37
C GLU A 392 -9.61 29.36 -8.61
N PHE A 393 -9.52 29.37 -7.28
CA PHE A 393 -10.39 28.61 -6.39
C PHE A 393 -11.05 29.53 -5.35
N PRO A 394 -12.26 29.21 -4.87
CA PRO A 394 -12.85 29.92 -3.75
C PRO A 394 -12.03 29.71 -2.47
N SER A 395 -11.82 30.77 -1.69
CA SER A 395 -11.23 30.64 -0.36
C SER A 395 -12.31 30.34 0.67
N PRO A 396 -12.09 29.42 1.62
CA PRO A 396 -12.95 29.26 2.79
C PRO A 396 -13.05 30.57 3.59
N THR A 397 -14.20 30.81 4.22
CA THR A 397 -14.46 32.03 5.00
C THR A 397 -14.12 31.91 6.48
N TYR A 398 -13.96 30.69 6.99
CA TYR A 398 -13.63 30.45 8.39
C TYR A 398 -12.14 30.20 8.52
N GLU A 399 -11.55 30.70 9.60
CA GLU A 399 -10.17 30.41 9.97
C GLU A 399 -9.99 28.91 10.25
N GLY A 400 -8.84 28.39 9.81
CA GLY A 400 -8.45 27.02 10.10
C GLY A 400 -7.67 26.35 8.97
N PRO A 401 -7.28 25.08 9.17
CA PRO A 401 -6.54 24.32 8.19
C PRO A 401 -7.46 23.68 7.15
N TYR A 402 -7.05 23.78 5.88
CA TYR A 402 -7.76 23.24 4.72
C TYR A 402 -6.80 22.55 3.75
N ARG A 403 -7.36 21.75 2.85
CA ARG A 403 -6.60 21.06 1.81
C ARG A 403 -7.34 21.14 0.48
N LEU A 404 -6.63 21.59 -0.56
CA LEU A 404 -7.11 21.55 -1.94
C LEU A 404 -6.66 20.25 -2.59
N PHE A 405 -7.60 19.42 -3.04
CA PHE A 405 -7.39 18.23 -3.85
C PHE A 405 -7.69 18.52 -5.32
N LEU A 406 -6.83 18.02 -6.20
CA LEU A 406 -6.97 18.06 -7.65
C LEU A 406 -6.94 16.63 -8.22
N TYR A 407 -7.87 16.37 -9.13
CA TYR A 407 -8.00 15.12 -9.87
C TYR A 407 -8.03 15.45 -11.37
N LEU A 408 -6.92 15.16 -12.06
CA LEU A 408 -6.78 15.41 -13.49
C LEU A 408 -7.03 14.11 -14.24
N THR A 409 -8.07 14.04 -15.05
CA THR A 409 -8.53 12.82 -15.72
C THR A 409 -8.37 12.94 -17.22
N ASP A 410 -7.92 11.86 -17.86
CA ASP A 410 -7.76 11.73 -19.31
C ASP A 410 -9.06 11.23 -20.00
N GLU A 411 -9.01 10.90 -21.30
CA GLU A 411 -10.18 10.41 -22.04
C GLU A 411 -10.49 8.93 -21.73
N HIS A 412 -9.50 8.21 -21.19
CA HIS A 412 -9.57 6.79 -20.81
C HIS A 412 -9.89 6.56 -19.33
N ASN A 413 -10.30 7.61 -18.61
CA ASN A 413 -10.70 7.56 -17.21
C ASN A 413 -9.56 7.19 -16.24
N LYS A 414 -8.30 7.35 -16.62
CA LYS A 414 -7.16 7.35 -15.69
C LYS A 414 -6.99 8.72 -15.07
N VAL A 415 -6.37 8.78 -13.89
CA VAL A 415 -6.34 10.01 -13.09
C VAL A 415 -5.00 10.27 -12.41
N ALA A 416 -4.56 11.51 -12.53
CA ALA A 416 -3.49 12.08 -11.72
C ALA A 416 -4.08 12.74 -10.47
N THR A 417 -3.39 12.60 -9.34
CA THR A 417 -3.79 13.23 -8.08
C THR A 417 -2.70 14.13 -7.53
N GLY A 418 -3.12 15.26 -6.97
CA GLY A 418 -2.24 16.17 -6.24
C GLY A 418 -3.05 16.97 -5.24
N ASN A 419 -2.46 17.29 -4.10
CA ASN A 419 -3.09 18.15 -3.13
C ASN A 419 -2.09 19.06 -2.43
N VAL A 420 -2.60 20.09 -1.77
CA VAL A 420 -1.81 21.06 -1.02
C VAL A 420 -2.60 21.53 0.20
N ALA A 421 -1.96 21.48 1.36
CA ALA A 421 -2.51 22.03 2.60
C ALA A 421 -2.30 23.55 2.63
N PHE A 422 -3.26 24.28 3.18
CA PHE A 422 -3.17 25.72 3.42
C PHE A 422 -3.95 26.08 4.69
N TYR A 423 -3.64 27.22 5.28
CA TYR A 423 -4.33 27.74 6.46
C TYR A 423 -5.02 29.05 6.11
N VAL A 424 -6.29 29.19 6.47
CA VAL A 424 -7.02 30.46 6.34
C VAL A 424 -6.87 31.22 7.64
N MET A 425 -6.36 32.45 7.55
CA MET A 425 -6.19 33.40 8.66
C MET A 425 -7.33 34.42 8.62
N ASN A 426 -7.86 34.78 9.79
CA ASN A 426 -8.79 35.90 9.92
C ASN A 426 -8.09 37.26 9.95
#